data_AF-A0A8T7FGP9-F1
#
_entry.id   AF-A0A8T7FGP9-F1
#
_cell.length_a   1.000
_cell.length_b   1.000
_cell.length_c   1.000
_cell.angle_alpha   90.00
_cell.angle_beta   90.00
_cell.angle_gamma   90.00
#
_symmetry.space_group_name_H-M   'P 1'
#
loop_
_entity.id
_entity.type
_entity.pdbx_description
1 polymer ?
#
loop_
_entity_poly.entity_id
_entity_poly.type
_entity_poly.pdbx_seq_one_letter_code
_entity_poly.pdbx_strand_id
1 'polypeptide(L)'
;MKHTLFFLLCLLLAACNLPEQPAASAPQAWFDMPLPDTVFYPPNPCHLIAHGASPNGIAAFEISVNGAAASNEAPSDSKATLATLDTNCPTLVPGKNILEVRAQDNAGGWSDSAQTIVFLAQGDSLTATPPPLSTETPAAAYTAIPTLTATLPPTSTPTETPTPQPTGGVTVERVSTNHVYLGESSCGTNEVTILARATAPNGIKVVVAFYRFATGNSSSEFQSLGMKSIGGDLYEATLNPTSLLGGVPFEQATLQYQVVVQQNDGDTSIRTPVLADIVVQACGRVTVSCSSFTEQRACIANGCNWVEIPGVVPIYECRSP
;
A
#
# COMPACT_ATOMS: atom_id res chain seq x y z
N MET A 1 -50.18 48.04 -25.04
CA MET A 1 -49.93 46.57 -25.14
C MET A 1 -49.01 46.17 -26.29
N LYS A 2 -49.12 46.75 -27.50
CA LYS A 2 -48.22 46.40 -28.64
C LYS A 2 -46.73 46.79 -28.45
N HIS A 3 -46.42 47.86 -27.73
CA HIS A 3 -45.02 48.28 -27.50
C HIS A 3 -44.32 47.49 -26.38
N THR A 4 -45.06 46.98 -25.41
CA THR A 4 -44.52 46.16 -24.32
C THR A 4 -44.07 44.78 -24.81
N LEU A 5 -44.76 44.21 -25.80
CA LEU A 5 -44.40 42.91 -26.40
C LEU A 5 -43.12 43.00 -27.26
N PHE A 6 -42.91 44.13 -27.94
CA PHE A 6 -41.72 44.35 -28.77
C PHE A 6 -40.45 44.51 -27.91
N PHE A 7 -40.56 45.20 -26.77
CA PHE A 7 -39.43 45.37 -25.86
C PHE A 7 -39.01 44.06 -25.18
N LEU A 8 -39.97 43.19 -24.83
CA LEU A 8 -39.69 41.87 -24.25
C LEU A 8 -39.03 40.92 -25.25
N LEU A 9 -39.41 41.00 -26.54
CA LEU A 9 -38.82 40.19 -27.61
C LEU A 9 -37.37 40.58 -27.90
N CYS A 10 -37.03 41.87 -27.84
CA CYS A 10 -35.64 42.33 -28.01
C CYS A 10 -34.72 41.91 -26.84
N LEU A 11 -35.25 41.83 -25.61
CA LEU A 11 -34.51 41.33 -24.45
C LEU A 11 -34.21 39.83 -24.53
N LEU A 12 -35.11 39.03 -25.10
CA LEU A 12 -34.91 37.59 -25.31
C LEU A 12 -33.89 37.28 -26.42
N LEU A 13 -33.78 38.13 -27.44
CA LEU A 13 -32.82 37.96 -28.54
C LEU A 13 -31.37 38.32 -28.16
N ALA A 14 -31.17 39.14 -27.11
CA ALA A 14 -29.84 39.50 -26.62
C ALA A 14 -29.20 38.45 -25.70
N ALA A 15 -29.96 37.46 -25.22
CA ALA A 15 -29.48 36.44 -24.28
C ALA A 15 -28.72 35.27 -24.95
N CYS A 16 -28.70 35.17 -26.29
CA CYS A 16 -28.13 34.03 -27.01
C CYS A 16 -26.62 34.12 -27.29
N ASN A 17 -25.91 35.12 -26.77
CA ASN A 17 -24.46 35.31 -26.99
C ASN A 17 -23.68 35.52 -25.68
N LEU A 18 -24.12 34.90 -24.58
CA LEU A 18 -23.20 34.73 -23.45
C LEU A 18 -22.09 33.78 -23.89
N PRO A 19 -20.80 34.18 -23.88
CA PRO A 19 -19.74 33.21 -24.00
C PRO A 19 -19.98 32.18 -22.90
N GLU A 20 -20.07 30.89 -23.27
CA GLU A 20 -19.98 29.79 -22.31
C GLU A 20 -18.65 29.97 -21.59
N GLN A 21 -18.69 30.65 -20.45
CA GLN A 21 -17.58 30.66 -19.54
C GLN A 21 -17.46 29.20 -19.10
N PRO A 22 -16.33 28.52 -19.38
CA PRO A 22 -16.15 27.14 -18.99
C PRO A 22 -16.52 27.07 -17.50
N ALA A 23 -17.51 26.24 -17.16
CA ALA A 23 -17.87 26.02 -15.77
C ALA A 23 -16.56 25.69 -15.05
N ALA A 24 -16.22 26.49 -14.03
CA ALA A 24 -15.00 26.28 -13.27
C ALA A 24 -15.02 24.81 -12.83
N SER A 25 -14.01 24.03 -13.23
CA SER A 25 -13.99 22.61 -12.93
C SER A 25 -14.02 22.47 -11.42
N ALA A 26 -15.04 21.80 -10.89
CA ALA A 26 -15.14 21.54 -9.47
C ALA A 26 -13.85 20.84 -8.99
N PRO A 27 -13.36 21.16 -7.78
CA PRO A 27 -12.23 20.44 -7.22
C PRO A 27 -12.52 18.94 -7.18
N GLN A 28 -11.46 18.15 -7.24
CA GLN A 28 -11.50 16.69 -7.16
C GLN A 28 -10.64 16.22 -6.00
N ALA A 29 -10.99 15.09 -5.40
CA ALA A 29 -10.18 14.40 -4.41
C ALA A 29 -10.18 12.89 -4.66
N TRP A 30 -9.10 12.21 -4.30
CA TRP A 30 -9.01 10.75 -4.32
C TRP A 30 -8.01 10.23 -3.29
N PHE A 31 -8.17 8.96 -2.90
CA PHE A 31 -7.24 8.26 -2.03
C PHE A 31 -6.13 7.59 -2.84
N ASP A 32 -4.91 7.69 -2.33
CA ASP A 32 -3.79 6.82 -2.72
C ASP A 32 -3.58 5.70 -1.68
N MET A 33 -3.81 6.01 -0.40
CA MET A 33 -3.94 5.02 0.68
C MET A 33 -4.86 5.55 1.80
N PRO A 34 -5.55 4.67 2.55
CA PRO A 34 -5.58 3.22 2.37
C PRO A 34 -6.49 2.77 1.22
N LEU A 35 -6.16 1.62 0.64
CA LEU A 35 -6.99 1.00 -0.39
C LEU A 35 -8.28 0.41 0.23
N PRO A 36 -9.35 0.24 -0.56
CA PRO A 36 -10.55 -0.43 -0.08
C PRO A 36 -10.24 -1.80 0.52
N ASP A 37 -10.95 -2.11 1.61
CA ASP A 37 -10.86 -3.32 2.42
C ASP A 37 -9.54 -3.54 3.17
N THR A 38 -8.70 -2.50 3.31
CA THR A 38 -7.49 -2.54 4.16
C THR A 38 -7.84 -2.89 5.60
N VAL A 39 -7.10 -3.82 6.22
CA VAL A 39 -7.28 -4.23 7.63
C VAL A 39 -6.11 -3.75 8.49
N PHE A 40 -6.38 -2.88 9.46
CA PHE A 40 -5.44 -2.39 10.46
C PHE A 40 -5.48 -3.24 11.74
N TYR A 41 -4.34 -3.44 12.38
CA TYR A 41 -4.21 -4.19 13.64
C TYR A 41 -3.55 -3.30 14.69
N PRO A 42 -4.16 -3.08 15.87
CA PRO A 42 -3.51 -2.36 16.95
C PRO A 42 -2.15 -2.97 17.31
N PRO A 43 -1.11 -2.16 17.63
CA PRO A 43 -1.14 -0.71 17.75
C PRO A 43 -0.87 0.05 16.43
N ASN A 44 -0.88 -0.62 15.27
CA ASN A 44 -0.44 -0.01 14.01
C ASN A 44 -1.30 1.21 13.65
N PRO A 45 -0.72 2.42 13.60
CA PRO A 45 -1.45 3.61 13.22
C PRO A 45 -1.81 3.51 11.72
N CYS A 46 -3.07 3.72 11.41
CA CYS A 46 -3.54 3.87 10.04
C CYS A 46 -2.93 5.15 9.44
N HIS A 47 -2.46 5.06 8.19
CA HIS A 47 -1.88 6.17 7.44
C HIS A 47 -2.74 6.48 6.21
N LEU A 48 -2.92 7.76 5.92
CA LEU A 48 -3.80 8.28 4.87
C LEU A 48 -2.99 9.18 3.95
N ILE A 49 -2.96 8.81 2.66
CA ILE A 49 -2.45 9.66 1.59
C ILE A 49 -3.57 9.89 0.60
N ALA A 50 -3.83 11.15 0.31
CA ALA A 50 -4.85 11.56 -0.64
C ALA A 50 -4.33 12.73 -1.49
N HIS A 51 -4.96 12.93 -2.63
CA HIS A 51 -4.68 14.06 -3.50
C HIS A 51 -5.94 14.88 -3.73
N GLY A 52 -5.74 16.18 -3.93
CA GLY A 52 -6.77 17.13 -4.29
C GLY A 52 -6.32 17.93 -5.51
N ALA A 53 -7.21 18.14 -6.48
CA ALA A 53 -6.91 18.89 -7.69
C ALA A 53 -7.94 19.97 -7.98
N SER A 54 -7.49 21.20 -8.26
CA SER A 54 -8.31 22.32 -8.72
C SER A 54 -7.46 23.34 -9.48
N PRO A 55 -7.95 23.93 -10.58
CA PRO A 55 -7.29 25.07 -11.22
C PRO A 55 -7.10 26.28 -10.31
N ASN A 56 -7.92 26.41 -9.25
CA ASN A 56 -7.83 27.49 -8.28
C ASN A 56 -6.81 27.22 -7.16
N GLY A 57 -6.18 26.04 -7.16
CA GLY A 57 -5.38 25.55 -6.04
C GLY A 57 -6.23 24.99 -4.89
N ILE A 58 -5.63 24.18 -4.03
CA ILE A 58 -6.31 23.54 -2.90
C ILE A 58 -6.06 24.31 -1.61
N ALA A 59 -7.13 24.73 -0.93
CA ALA A 59 -7.08 25.45 0.33
C ALA A 59 -7.08 24.50 1.54
N ALA A 60 -7.81 23.38 1.44
CA ALA A 60 -7.99 22.45 2.55
C ALA A 60 -8.38 21.03 2.08
N PHE A 61 -8.15 20.06 2.95
CA PHE A 61 -8.71 18.71 2.90
C PHE A 61 -9.57 18.49 4.15
N GLU A 62 -10.76 17.94 3.98
CA GLU A 62 -11.56 17.45 5.11
C GLU A 62 -11.55 15.93 5.11
N ILE A 63 -11.24 15.33 6.25
CA ILE A 63 -11.29 13.89 6.48
C ILE A 63 -12.49 13.59 7.37
N SER A 64 -13.32 12.64 6.96
CA SER A 64 -14.44 12.13 7.76
C SER A 64 -14.30 10.63 8.01
N VAL A 65 -14.78 10.20 9.18
CA VAL A 65 -14.85 8.78 9.55
C VAL A 65 -16.29 8.45 9.92
N ASN A 66 -16.88 7.47 9.25
CA ASN A 66 -18.26 7.04 9.46
C ASN A 66 -19.27 8.20 9.37
N GLY A 67 -19.07 9.11 8.40
CA GLY A 67 -19.92 10.28 8.17
C GLY A 67 -19.73 11.46 9.13
N ALA A 68 -18.79 11.36 10.08
CA ALA A 68 -18.44 12.46 10.98
C ALA A 68 -17.11 13.10 10.56
N ALA A 69 -17.12 14.43 10.38
CA ALA A 69 -15.90 15.19 10.12
C ALA A 69 -14.93 15.05 11.30
N ALA A 70 -13.72 14.57 11.01
CA ALA A 70 -12.73 14.19 11.99
C ALA A 70 -11.53 15.15 12.00
N SER A 71 -11.10 15.64 10.83
CA SER A 71 -10.07 16.67 10.72
C SER A 71 -10.23 17.54 9.48
N ASN A 72 -9.57 18.70 9.49
CA ASN A 72 -9.49 19.64 8.39
C ASN A 72 -8.05 20.14 8.29
N GLU A 73 -7.35 19.77 7.23
CA GLU A 73 -5.91 19.96 7.07
C GLU A 73 -5.62 20.89 5.88
N ALA A 74 -4.69 21.83 6.05
CA ALA A 74 -4.21 22.64 4.94
C ALA A 74 -3.04 21.92 4.24
N PRO A 75 -2.98 21.93 2.89
CA PRO A 75 -1.79 21.45 2.20
C PRO A 75 -0.59 22.35 2.46
N SER A 76 0.62 21.81 2.26
CA SER A 76 1.88 22.53 2.42
C SER A 76 2.04 23.69 1.42
N ASP A 77 1.46 23.56 0.22
CA ASP A 77 1.37 24.62 -0.79
C ASP A 77 -0.08 24.79 -1.25
N SER A 78 -0.77 25.81 -0.74
CA SER A 78 -2.16 26.10 -1.09
C SER A 78 -2.36 26.67 -2.49
N LYS A 79 -1.28 27.05 -3.19
CA LYS A 79 -1.36 27.54 -4.58
C LYS A 79 -1.20 26.42 -5.60
N ALA A 80 -0.79 25.22 -5.16
CA ALA A 80 -0.63 24.08 -6.05
C ALA A 80 -1.99 23.62 -6.58
N THR A 81 -2.08 23.47 -7.91
CA THR A 81 -3.29 22.96 -8.58
C THR A 81 -3.51 21.47 -8.37
N LEU A 82 -2.49 20.77 -7.87
CA LEU A 82 -2.52 19.41 -7.35
C LEU A 82 -1.80 19.44 -6.00
N ALA A 83 -2.50 19.08 -4.93
CA ALA A 83 -1.95 19.03 -3.58
C ALA A 83 -2.06 17.62 -3.00
N THR A 84 -1.11 17.27 -2.13
CA THR A 84 -1.08 15.99 -1.42
C THR A 84 -1.40 16.21 0.05
N LEU A 85 -2.27 15.36 0.58
CA LEU A 85 -2.48 15.16 2.01
C LEU A 85 -1.71 13.92 2.42
N ASP A 86 -0.88 14.04 3.45
CA ASP A 86 -0.08 12.95 4.04
C ASP A 86 -0.22 13.05 5.56
N THR A 87 -1.02 12.17 6.16
CA THR A 87 -1.36 12.23 7.59
C THR A 87 -1.74 10.87 8.18
N ASN A 88 -1.77 10.78 9.50
CA ASN A 88 -2.36 9.63 10.19
C ASN A 88 -3.88 9.67 10.08
N CYS A 89 -4.51 8.51 9.96
CA CYS A 89 -5.96 8.44 9.99
C CYS A 89 -6.51 8.91 11.34
N PRO A 90 -7.69 9.53 11.36
CA PRO A 90 -8.41 9.76 12.61
C PRO A 90 -8.74 8.45 13.33
N THR A 91 -9.15 8.54 14.59
CA THR A 91 -9.47 7.37 15.43
C THR A 91 -10.51 6.47 14.77
N LEU A 92 -10.10 5.24 14.43
CA LEU A 92 -10.96 4.18 13.92
C LEU A 92 -11.60 3.39 15.06
N VAL A 93 -12.79 2.83 14.83
CA VAL A 93 -13.44 1.88 15.76
C VAL A 93 -13.21 0.44 15.31
N PRO A 94 -13.17 -0.57 16.20
CA PRO A 94 -13.09 -1.97 15.80
C PRO A 94 -14.18 -2.35 14.79
N GLY A 95 -13.81 -3.11 13.75
CA GLY A 95 -14.69 -3.47 12.65
C GLY A 95 -14.60 -2.51 11.46
N LYS A 96 -15.68 -2.45 10.67
CA LYS A 96 -15.77 -1.65 9.44
C LYS A 96 -15.79 -0.15 9.76
N ASN A 97 -14.92 0.60 9.11
CA ASN A 97 -14.91 2.06 9.08
C ASN A 97 -15.01 2.54 7.64
N ILE A 98 -15.71 3.65 7.45
CA ILE A 98 -15.79 4.35 6.17
C ILE A 98 -14.93 5.61 6.31
N LEU A 99 -13.87 5.70 5.52
CA LEU A 99 -13.03 6.89 5.43
C LEU A 99 -13.45 7.70 4.21
N GLU A 100 -13.60 9.00 4.40
CA GLU A 100 -14.00 9.93 3.35
C GLU A 100 -13.03 11.10 3.32
N VAL A 101 -12.66 11.55 2.12
CA VAL A 101 -11.86 12.75 1.90
C VAL A 101 -12.49 13.61 0.83
N ARG A 102 -12.51 14.93 1.07
CA ARG A 102 -12.87 15.93 0.07
C ARG A 102 -11.91 17.12 0.16
N ALA A 103 -11.69 17.78 -0.97
CA ALA A 103 -10.81 18.94 -1.07
C ALA A 103 -11.62 20.23 -1.28
N GLN A 104 -11.20 21.30 -0.63
CA GLN A 104 -11.70 22.65 -0.86
C GLN A 104 -10.70 23.43 -1.70
N ASP A 105 -11.17 24.15 -2.72
CA ASP A 105 -10.31 25.04 -3.49
C ASP A 105 -10.21 26.46 -2.86
N ASN A 106 -9.31 27.30 -3.38
CA ASN A 106 -9.16 28.68 -2.89
C ASN A 106 -10.36 29.59 -3.22
N ALA A 107 -11.31 29.15 -4.05
CA ALA A 107 -12.58 29.85 -4.30
C ALA A 107 -13.67 29.43 -3.29
N GLY A 108 -13.36 28.48 -2.40
CA GLY A 108 -14.27 27.96 -1.37
C GLY A 108 -15.15 26.81 -1.85
N GLY A 109 -15.01 26.37 -3.10
CA GLY A 109 -15.74 25.22 -3.64
C GLY A 109 -15.22 23.91 -3.06
N TRP A 110 -16.12 22.97 -2.79
CA TRP A 110 -15.78 21.63 -2.28
C TRP A 110 -15.93 20.58 -3.36
N SER A 111 -15.07 19.56 -3.33
CA SER A 111 -15.20 18.39 -4.17
C SER A 111 -16.33 17.49 -3.68
N ASP A 112 -16.76 16.57 -4.54
CA ASP A 112 -17.42 15.36 -4.07
C ASP A 112 -16.47 14.60 -3.11
N SER A 113 -17.05 13.78 -2.24
CA SER A 113 -16.25 12.96 -1.31
C SER A 113 -15.76 11.71 -2.02
N ALA A 114 -14.45 11.49 -1.99
CA ALA A 114 -13.88 10.18 -2.25
C ALA A 114 -14.04 9.32 -0.99
N GLN A 115 -14.30 8.03 -1.17
CA GLN A 115 -14.57 7.09 -0.07
C GLN A 115 -13.70 5.84 -0.20
N THR A 116 -13.21 5.34 0.92
CA THR A 116 -12.58 4.02 1.05
C THR A 116 -13.08 3.31 2.31
N ILE A 117 -13.20 1.99 2.25
CA ILE A 117 -13.64 1.18 3.38
C ILE A 117 -12.42 0.52 3.99
N VAL A 118 -12.29 0.57 5.31
CA VAL A 118 -11.20 -0.09 6.04
C VAL A 118 -11.74 -0.84 7.25
N PHE A 119 -10.96 -1.75 7.80
CA PHE A 119 -11.32 -2.53 8.97
C PHE A 119 -10.28 -2.36 10.07
N LEU A 120 -10.69 -2.07 11.30
CA LEU A 120 -9.80 -2.16 12.46
C LEU A 120 -10.04 -3.50 13.16
N ALA A 121 -9.04 -4.37 13.17
CA ALA A 121 -9.10 -5.62 13.90
C ALA A 121 -9.21 -5.35 15.42
N GLN A 122 -10.10 -6.08 16.10
CA GLN A 122 -10.20 -6.02 17.55
C GLN A 122 -8.97 -6.72 18.14
N GLY A 123 -8.16 -5.98 18.89
CA GLY A 123 -6.97 -6.50 19.56
C GLY A 123 -7.35 -7.32 20.79
N ASP A 124 -7.99 -8.47 20.60
CA ASP A 124 -8.19 -9.48 21.63
C ASP A 124 -8.34 -10.88 20.99
N SER A 125 -7.38 -11.76 21.31
CA SER A 125 -7.37 -13.21 21.14
C SER A 125 -7.34 -13.80 19.71
N LEU A 126 -6.21 -14.44 19.40
CA LEU A 126 -6.03 -15.40 18.32
C LEU A 126 -6.99 -16.60 18.52
N THR A 127 -8.20 -16.55 17.99
CA THR A 127 -9.02 -17.73 17.64
C THR A 127 -10.24 -17.33 16.81
N ALA A 128 -10.04 -16.92 15.56
CA ALA A 128 -11.15 -16.74 14.62
C ALA A 128 -11.36 -18.03 13.81
N THR A 129 -12.41 -18.77 14.19
CA THR A 129 -13.06 -19.75 13.30
C THR A 129 -13.63 -18.99 12.10
N PRO A 130 -13.44 -19.44 10.85
CA PRO A 130 -13.91 -18.70 9.68
C PRO A 130 -15.44 -18.53 9.72
N PRO A 131 -15.96 -17.36 9.32
CA PRO A 131 -17.41 -17.14 9.21
C PRO A 131 -18.00 -18.09 8.16
N PRO A 132 -19.23 -18.61 8.37
CA PRO A 132 -19.85 -19.56 7.44
C PRO A 132 -20.08 -18.91 6.08
N LEU A 133 -19.68 -19.64 5.03
CA LEU A 133 -19.88 -19.30 3.63
C LEU A 133 -21.38 -19.21 3.33
N SER A 134 -21.87 -18.02 2.95
CA SER A 134 -23.24 -17.85 2.48
C SER A 134 -23.47 -18.69 1.21
N THR A 135 -24.36 -19.67 1.31
CA THR A 135 -24.76 -20.52 0.21
C THR A 135 -25.79 -19.78 -0.65
N GLU A 136 -25.39 -19.34 -1.84
CA GLU A 136 -26.33 -18.73 -2.78
C GLU A 136 -27.34 -19.77 -3.30
N THR A 137 -28.62 -19.41 -3.20
CA THR A 137 -29.77 -20.21 -3.65
C THR A 137 -30.00 -19.99 -5.15
N PRO A 138 -30.31 -21.02 -5.97
CA PRO A 138 -30.46 -20.84 -7.41
C PRO A 138 -31.71 -20.03 -7.77
N ALA A 139 -31.54 -19.07 -8.69
CA ALA A 139 -32.59 -18.21 -9.20
C ALA A 139 -33.65 -18.97 -10.03
N ALA A 140 -34.91 -18.57 -9.86
CA ALA A 140 -36.07 -19.11 -10.55
C ALA A 140 -36.02 -18.86 -12.07
N ALA A 141 -36.40 -19.88 -12.83
CA ALA A 141 -36.54 -19.84 -14.28
C ALA A 141 -37.75 -18.97 -14.69
N TYR A 142 -37.51 -17.94 -15.51
CA TYR A 142 -38.57 -17.17 -16.15
C TYR A 142 -38.97 -17.81 -17.48
N THR A 143 -40.29 -17.96 -17.65
CA THR A 143 -40.96 -18.49 -18.83
C THR A 143 -40.92 -17.47 -19.98
N ALA A 144 -40.45 -17.89 -21.15
CA ALA A 144 -40.40 -17.05 -22.35
C ALA A 144 -41.80 -16.81 -22.94
N ILE A 145 -42.13 -15.54 -23.20
CA ILE A 145 -43.29 -15.11 -23.98
C ILE A 145 -42.83 -14.97 -25.45
N PRO A 146 -43.60 -15.45 -26.44
CA PRO A 146 -43.21 -15.31 -27.84
C PRO A 146 -43.40 -13.86 -28.32
N THR A 147 -42.30 -13.21 -28.67
CA THR A 147 -42.28 -11.84 -29.21
C THR A 147 -42.35 -11.90 -30.74
N LEU A 148 -43.30 -11.15 -31.33
CA LEU A 148 -43.46 -11.04 -32.79
C LEU A 148 -42.24 -10.39 -33.42
N THR A 149 -41.71 -11.05 -34.46
CA THR A 149 -40.51 -10.65 -35.20
C THR A 149 -40.81 -9.51 -36.16
N ALA A 150 -40.31 -8.31 -35.84
CA ALA A 150 -40.19 -7.21 -36.80
C ALA A 150 -38.85 -7.32 -37.53
N THR A 151 -38.89 -7.40 -38.86
CA THR A 151 -37.70 -7.42 -39.72
C THR A 151 -37.03 -6.04 -39.69
N LEU A 152 -35.87 -5.95 -39.03
CA LEU A 152 -35.08 -4.73 -38.96
C LEU A 152 -34.12 -4.60 -40.17
N PRO A 153 -33.83 -3.35 -40.60
CA PRO A 153 -32.86 -3.05 -41.66
C PRO A 153 -31.42 -3.48 -41.30
N PRO A 154 -30.52 -3.63 -42.30
CA PRO A 154 -29.17 -4.16 -42.08
C PRO A 154 -28.43 -3.36 -41.02
N THR A 155 -28.14 -4.05 -39.91
CA THR A 155 -27.44 -3.49 -38.76
C THR A 155 -25.95 -3.51 -39.07
N SER A 156 -25.29 -2.34 -39.00
CA SER A 156 -23.84 -2.24 -39.12
C SER A 156 -23.18 -3.07 -38.03
N THR A 157 -22.38 -4.05 -38.42
CA THR A 157 -21.56 -4.84 -37.49
C THR A 157 -20.70 -3.88 -36.66
N PRO A 158 -20.89 -3.81 -35.33
CA PRO A 158 -20.04 -2.98 -34.50
C PRO A 158 -18.61 -3.53 -34.60
N THR A 159 -17.68 -2.69 -35.03
CA THR A 159 -16.25 -2.98 -34.88
C THR A 159 -15.98 -3.07 -33.39
N GLU A 160 -15.59 -4.26 -32.91
CA GLU A 160 -15.23 -4.42 -31.50
C GLU A 160 -14.04 -3.54 -31.19
N THR A 161 -14.29 -2.48 -30.43
CA THR A 161 -13.24 -1.69 -29.80
C THR A 161 -12.48 -2.64 -28.87
N PRO A 162 -11.16 -2.79 -29.01
CA PRO A 162 -10.39 -3.69 -28.16
C PRO A 162 -10.64 -3.31 -26.69
N THR A 163 -11.13 -4.28 -25.92
CA THR A 163 -11.31 -4.11 -24.48
C THR A 163 -9.93 -3.79 -23.88
N PRO A 164 -9.80 -2.73 -23.06
CA PRO A 164 -8.51 -2.38 -22.48
C PRO A 164 -7.94 -3.58 -21.71
N GLN A 165 -6.71 -3.96 -22.06
CA GLN A 165 -5.99 -5.04 -21.39
C GLN A 165 -5.82 -4.66 -19.91
N PRO A 166 -6.13 -5.56 -18.96
CA PRO A 166 -6.01 -5.25 -17.54
C PRO A 166 -4.57 -4.84 -17.21
N THR A 167 -4.40 -3.65 -16.63
CA THR A 167 -3.10 -3.18 -16.15
C THR A 167 -2.66 -4.07 -14.99
N GLY A 168 -1.51 -4.72 -15.12
CA GLY A 168 -0.93 -5.50 -14.03
C GLY A 168 -0.42 -4.60 -12.90
N GLY A 169 -0.40 -5.11 -11.68
CA GLY A 169 0.05 -4.39 -10.49
C GLY A 169 0.54 -5.32 -9.40
N VAL A 170 1.35 -4.79 -8.49
CA VAL A 170 1.73 -5.46 -7.26
C VAL A 170 1.74 -4.47 -6.11
N THR A 171 1.08 -4.83 -5.01
CA THR A 171 0.97 -4.02 -3.80
C THR A 171 1.26 -4.89 -2.58
N VAL A 172 1.88 -4.31 -1.55
CA VAL A 172 1.99 -4.95 -0.24
C VAL A 172 0.74 -4.55 0.54
N GLU A 173 -0.09 -5.53 0.87
CA GLU A 173 -1.36 -5.31 1.56
C GLU A 173 -1.17 -5.29 3.08
N ARG A 174 -0.25 -6.11 3.58
CA ARG A 174 -0.02 -6.25 5.02
C ARG A 174 1.37 -6.78 5.33
N VAL A 175 1.93 -6.28 6.42
CA VAL A 175 3.06 -6.86 7.13
C VAL A 175 2.59 -7.25 8.53
N SER A 176 2.86 -8.48 8.99
CA SER A 176 2.34 -8.96 10.27
C SER A 176 2.90 -8.23 11.50
N THR A 177 4.09 -7.64 11.38
CA THR A 177 4.75 -6.84 12.43
C THR A 177 5.84 -5.95 11.81
N ASN A 178 6.05 -4.78 12.38
CA ASN A 178 7.16 -3.88 12.04
C ASN A 178 8.40 -4.11 12.94
N HIS A 179 8.34 -5.07 13.86
CA HIS A 179 9.42 -5.40 14.77
C HIS A 179 9.55 -6.92 14.91
N VAL A 180 10.76 -7.44 14.68
CA VAL A 180 11.09 -8.85 14.87
C VAL A 180 12.39 -9.02 15.62
N TYR A 181 12.43 -10.05 16.46
CA TYR A 181 13.60 -10.39 17.26
C TYR A 181 14.44 -11.48 16.59
N LEU A 182 15.76 -11.31 16.66
CA LEU A 182 16.76 -12.21 16.12
C LEU A 182 17.46 -12.97 17.26
N GLY A 183 17.48 -14.30 17.21
CA GLY A 183 18.06 -15.13 18.27
C GLY A 183 17.00 -15.85 19.10
N GLU A 184 17.02 -15.64 20.42
CA GLU A 184 16.08 -16.31 21.32
C GLU A 184 14.63 -15.84 21.12
N SER A 185 13.66 -16.75 21.25
CA SER A 185 12.23 -16.43 21.15
C SER A 185 11.66 -15.74 22.39
N SER A 186 12.48 -15.54 23.43
CA SER A 186 12.08 -14.95 24.71
C SER A 186 11.76 -13.45 24.61
N CYS A 187 12.29 -12.74 23.60
CA CYS A 187 12.07 -11.30 23.45
C CYS A 187 10.81 -10.94 22.65
N GLY A 188 10.20 -11.88 21.94
CA GLY A 188 8.98 -11.64 21.16
C GLY A 188 8.98 -12.35 19.81
N THR A 189 8.18 -11.83 18.88
CA THR A 189 8.00 -12.41 17.54
C THR A 189 9.32 -12.45 16.78
N ASN A 190 9.69 -13.62 16.28
CA ASN A 190 10.93 -13.85 15.54
C ASN A 190 10.71 -14.05 14.03
N GLU A 191 9.50 -13.78 13.56
CA GLU A 191 9.10 -13.91 12.17
C GLU A 191 8.16 -12.79 11.74
N VAL A 192 8.19 -12.47 10.45
CA VAL A 192 7.31 -11.50 9.82
C VAL A 192 6.71 -12.09 8.56
N THR A 193 5.40 -11.96 8.41
CA THR A 193 4.67 -12.40 7.22
C THR A 193 4.29 -11.19 6.39
N ILE A 194 4.73 -11.19 5.13
CA ILE A 194 4.40 -10.19 4.11
C ILE A 194 3.28 -10.76 3.25
N LEU A 195 2.16 -10.06 3.18
CA LEU A 195 1.04 -10.33 2.29
C LEU A 195 1.05 -9.31 1.15
N ALA A 196 1.03 -9.79 -0.08
CA ALA A 196 1.00 -8.98 -1.27
C ALA A 196 -0.17 -9.38 -2.17
N ARG A 197 -0.71 -8.39 -2.88
CA ARG A 197 -1.64 -8.58 -3.97
C ARG A 197 -0.89 -8.41 -5.27
N ALA A 198 -1.11 -9.32 -6.22
CA ALA A 198 -0.43 -9.30 -7.51
C ALA A 198 -1.39 -9.67 -8.64
N THR A 199 -1.39 -8.84 -9.68
CA THR A 199 -2.09 -9.09 -10.94
C THR A 199 -1.14 -8.85 -12.10
N ALA A 200 -1.26 -9.67 -13.15
CA ALA A 200 -0.36 -9.63 -14.30
C ALA A 200 -1.14 -9.95 -15.58
N PRO A 201 -1.11 -9.09 -16.61
CA PRO A 201 -1.86 -9.33 -17.86
C PRO A 201 -1.42 -10.60 -18.59
N ASN A 202 -0.14 -10.96 -18.48
CA ASN A 202 0.43 -12.15 -19.13
C ASN A 202 0.39 -13.38 -18.20
N GLY A 203 -0.34 -13.29 -17.09
CA GLY A 203 -0.38 -14.30 -16.03
C GLY A 203 0.89 -14.30 -15.17
N ILE A 204 0.75 -14.77 -13.94
CA ILE A 204 1.83 -14.81 -12.95
C ILE A 204 2.55 -16.15 -13.03
N LYS A 205 3.84 -16.12 -13.31
CA LYS A 205 4.73 -17.30 -13.25
C LYS A 205 5.16 -17.56 -11.82
N VAL A 206 5.63 -16.53 -11.12
CA VAL A 206 6.04 -16.59 -9.72
C VAL A 206 5.98 -15.19 -9.09
N VAL A 207 5.64 -15.15 -7.80
CA VAL A 207 5.79 -13.94 -6.96
C VAL A 207 6.92 -14.19 -5.98
N VAL A 208 7.82 -13.23 -5.84
CA VAL A 208 9.05 -13.36 -5.05
C VAL A 208 9.17 -12.16 -4.13
N ALA A 209 9.35 -12.43 -2.84
CA ALA A 209 9.80 -11.44 -1.87
C ALA A 209 11.33 -11.39 -1.91
N PHE A 210 11.89 -10.28 -2.39
CA PHE A 210 13.31 -10.01 -2.24
C PHE A 210 13.53 -9.25 -0.95
N TYR A 211 14.56 -9.63 -0.19
CA TYR A 211 14.85 -8.99 1.09
C TYR A 211 16.35 -8.86 1.34
N ARG A 212 16.73 -7.88 2.17
CA ARG A 212 18.09 -7.70 2.69
C ARG A 212 18.05 -7.02 4.05
N PHE A 213 19.14 -7.13 4.80
CA PHE A 213 19.32 -6.44 6.07
C PHE A 213 20.27 -5.26 5.90
N ALA A 214 19.89 -4.10 6.44
CA ALA A 214 20.67 -2.87 6.42
C ALA A 214 20.99 -2.39 7.85
N THR A 215 22.25 -1.99 8.08
CA THR A 215 22.76 -1.49 9.35
C THR A 215 23.53 -0.20 9.12
N GLY A 216 23.00 0.93 9.60
CA GLY A 216 23.58 2.25 9.32
C GLY A 216 23.73 2.49 7.82
N ASN A 217 24.97 2.68 7.35
CA ASN A 217 25.28 2.94 5.94
C ASN A 217 25.63 1.68 5.12
N SER A 218 25.50 0.48 5.70
CA SER A 218 25.81 -0.79 5.03
C SER A 218 24.56 -1.63 4.83
N SER A 219 24.50 -2.38 3.73
CA SER A 219 23.43 -3.35 3.47
C SER A 219 24.00 -4.63 2.89
N SER A 220 23.39 -5.76 3.24
CA SER A 220 23.64 -7.05 2.58
C SER A 220 23.10 -7.09 1.14
N GLU A 221 23.54 -8.07 0.37
CA GLU A 221 22.96 -8.38 -0.95
C GLU A 221 21.51 -8.84 -0.81
N PHE A 222 20.69 -8.55 -1.82
CA PHE A 222 19.33 -9.06 -1.88
C PHE A 222 19.31 -10.58 -1.97
N GLN A 223 18.56 -11.19 -1.05
CA GLN A 223 18.14 -12.59 -1.10
C GLN A 223 16.70 -12.67 -1.60
N SER A 224 16.23 -13.87 -1.91
CA SER A 224 14.90 -14.07 -2.50
C SER A 224 14.17 -15.24 -1.86
N LEU A 225 12.87 -15.07 -1.61
CA LEU A 225 11.97 -16.10 -1.14
C LEU A 225 10.72 -16.11 -2.02
N GLY A 226 10.36 -17.27 -2.56
CA GLY A 226 9.11 -17.43 -3.31
C GLY A 226 7.90 -17.23 -2.38
N MET A 227 6.95 -16.40 -2.80
CA MET A 227 5.70 -16.21 -2.09
C MET A 227 4.70 -17.30 -2.49
N LYS A 228 3.96 -17.81 -1.50
CA LYS A 228 2.93 -18.82 -1.67
C LYS A 228 1.61 -18.14 -2.03
N SER A 229 0.94 -18.60 -3.08
CA SER A 229 -0.44 -18.15 -3.36
C SER A 229 -1.38 -18.68 -2.28
N ILE A 230 -2.23 -17.79 -1.74
CA ILE A 230 -3.26 -18.14 -0.76
C ILE A 230 -4.68 -18.04 -1.31
N GLY A 231 -4.81 -17.82 -2.62
CA GLY A 231 -6.08 -17.70 -3.33
C GLY A 231 -6.28 -16.34 -3.97
N GLY A 232 -7.02 -16.30 -5.09
CA GLY A 232 -7.23 -15.09 -5.87
C GLY A 232 -5.92 -14.49 -6.37
N ASP A 233 -5.74 -13.20 -6.11
CA ASP A 233 -4.56 -12.39 -6.40
C ASP A 233 -3.63 -12.22 -5.20
N LEU A 234 -3.83 -12.98 -4.11
CA LEU A 234 -3.07 -12.85 -2.86
C LEU A 234 -1.94 -13.88 -2.74
N TYR A 235 -0.81 -13.38 -2.25
CA TYR A 235 0.43 -14.12 -2.04
C TYR A 235 1.03 -13.77 -0.69
N GLU A 236 1.59 -14.76 0.01
CA GLU A 236 2.22 -14.57 1.31
C GLU A 236 3.65 -15.14 1.35
N ALA A 237 4.53 -14.50 2.12
CA ALA A 237 5.82 -15.05 2.51
C ALA A 237 6.14 -14.73 3.96
N THR A 238 6.62 -15.73 4.69
CA THR A 238 7.06 -15.58 6.08
C THR A 238 8.58 -15.60 6.14
N LEU A 239 9.17 -14.55 6.68
CA LEU A 239 10.60 -14.39 6.89
C LEU A 239 10.91 -14.59 8.38
N ASN A 240 11.82 -15.49 8.69
CA ASN A 240 12.36 -15.67 10.04
C ASN A 240 13.84 -15.26 10.04
N PRO A 241 14.19 -14.03 10.47
CA PRO A 241 15.56 -13.53 10.39
C PRO A 241 16.60 -14.45 11.01
N THR A 242 16.25 -15.14 12.12
CA THR A 242 17.15 -16.09 12.80
C THR A 242 17.54 -17.24 11.90
N SER A 243 16.56 -17.81 11.19
CA SER A 243 16.80 -18.92 10.26
C SER A 243 17.53 -18.47 9.00
N LEU A 244 17.31 -17.22 8.57
CA LEU A 244 17.89 -16.68 7.33
C LEU A 244 19.34 -16.23 7.50
N LEU A 245 19.72 -15.75 8.70
CA LEU A 245 21.06 -15.25 8.99
C LEU A 245 21.98 -16.30 9.61
N GLY A 246 21.42 -17.36 10.21
CA GLY A 246 22.20 -18.42 10.88
C GLY A 246 22.92 -17.96 12.16
N GLY A 247 22.60 -16.75 12.66
CA GLY A 247 23.22 -16.14 13.83
C GLY A 247 22.76 -14.70 14.04
N VAL A 248 23.35 -14.01 15.03
CA VAL A 248 23.07 -12.61 15.37
C VAL A 248 24.26 -11.73 14.96
N PRO A 249 24.30 -11.17 13.73
CA PRO A 249 25.46 -10.42 13.24
C PRO A 249 25.40 -8.92 13.60
N PHE A 250 24.29 -8.45 14.16
CA PHE A 250 24.07 -7.05 14.53
C PHE A 250 23.15 -6.95 15.75
N GLU A 251 23.27 -5.86 16.50
CA GLU A 251 22.33 -5.50 17.59
C GLU A 251 20.97 -5.07 17.02
N GLN A 252 20.98 -4.34 15.91
CA GLN A 252 19.79 -3.85 15.24
C GLN A 252 20.06 -3.68 13.73
N ALA A 253 19.07 -4.01 12.91
CA ALA A 253 19.04 -3.76 11.48
C ALA A 253 17.64 -3.35 11.01
N THR A 254 17.56 -2.81 9.80
CA THR A 254 16.32 -2.67 9.05
C THR A 254 16.22 -3.81 8.06
N LEU A 255 15.11 -4.54 8.08
CA LEU A 255 14.76 -5.48 7.02
C LEU A 255 14.13 -4.69 5.86
N GLN A 256 14.88 -4.58 4.77
CA GLN A 256 14.39 -3.98 3.54
C GLN A 256 13.87 -5.06 2.62
N TYR A 257 12.72 -4.84 1.98
CA TYR A 257 12.12 -5.82 1.08
C TYR A 257 11.40 -5.18 -0.10
N GLN A 258 11.22 -5.96 -1.17
CA GLN A 258 10.41 -5.61 -2.33
C GLN A 258 9.71 -6.87 -2.84
N VAL A 259 8.51 -6.73 -3.38
CA VAL A 259 7.78 -7.84 -4.00
C VAL A 259 7.89 -7.72 -5.51
N VAL A 260 8.26 -8.81 -6.17
CA VAL A 260 8.44 -8.89 -7.62
C VAL A 260 7.58 -10.00 -8.19
N VAL A 261 6.79 -9.66 -9.20
CA VAL A 261 5.98 -10.58 -9.99
C VAL A 261 6.70 -10.85 -11.30
N GLN A 262 7.06 -12.10 -11.57
CA GLN A 262 7.52 -12.53 -12.89
C GLN A 262 6.32 -13.04 -13.67
N GLN A 263 6.15 -12.56 -14.90
CA GLN A 263 5.06 -13.01 -15.76
C GLN A 263 5.44 -14.25 -16.56
N ASN A 264 4.46 -14.93 -17.17
CA ASN A 264 4.70 -16.14 -17.95
C ASN A 264 5.50 -15.90 -19.24
N ASP A 265 5.58 -14.66 -19.71
CA ASP A 265 6.41 -14.27 -20.86
C ASP A 265 7.92 -14.27 -20.55
N GLY A 266 8.32 -14.39 -19.27
CA GLY A 266 9.70 -14.58 -18.84
C GLY A 266 10.56 -13.32 -18.78
N ASP A 267 10.24 -12.28 -19.56
CA ASP A 267 11.05 -11.07 -19.67
C ASP A 267 10.46 -9.85 -18.93
N THR A 268 9.19 -9.93 -18.51
CA THR A 268 8.54 -8.80 -17.83
C THR A 268 8.37 -9.04 -16.34
N SER A 269 8.68 -7.99 -15.57
CA SER A 269 8.55 -7.99 -14.11
C SER A 269 7.80 -6.75 -13.62
N ILE A 270 6.84 -6.94 -12.73
CA ILE A 270 6.16 -5.87 -11.99
C ILE A 270 6.75 -5.89 -10.58
N ARG A 271 7.10 -4.73 -10.02
CA ARG A 271 7.77 -4.64 -8.72
C ARG A 271 7.23 -3.51 -7.87
N THR A 272 7.22 -3.70 -6.55
CA THR A 272 7.02 -2.61 -5.59
C THR A 272 8.30 -1.77 -5.47
N PRO A 273 8.22 -0.57 -4.84
CA PRO A 273 9.40 0.06 -4.26
C PRO A 273 10.06 -0.84 -3.21
N VAL A 274 11.30 -0.49 -2.82
CA VAL A 274 11.96 -1.08 -1.66
C VAL A 274 11.38 -0.44 -0.41
N LEU A 275 10.68 -1.25 0.39
CA LEU A 275 10.11 -0.89 1.68
C LEU A 275 11.14 -1.16 2.79
N ALA A 276 11.10 -0.36 3.85
CA ALA A 276 12.11 -0.34 4.91
C ALA A 276 11.46 -0.08 6.29
N ASP A 277 10.27 -0.62 6.49
CA ASP A 277 9.39 -0.38 7.63
C ASP A 277 9.50 -1.44 8.75
N ILE A 278 10.40 -2.43 8.61
CA ILE A 278 10.59 -3.50 9.59
C ILE A 278 11.95 -3.38 10.29
N VAL A 279 11.91 -3.29 11.62
CA VAL A 279 13.09 -3.33 12.50
C VAL A 279 13.38 -4.77 12.93
N VAL A 280 14.64 -5.16 12.84
CA VAL A 280 15.16 -6.43 13.33
C VAL A 280 16.08 -6.14 14.50
N GLN A 281 15.78 -6.69 15.67
CA GLN A 281 16.54 -6.43 16.90
C GLN A 281 17.10 -7.74 17.47
N ALA A 282 18.34 -7.73 17.93
CA ALA A 282 18.93 -8.86 18.63
C ALA A 282 18.18 -9.16 19.94
N CYS A 283 17.96 -10.46 20.19
CA CYS A 283 17.48 -10.99 21.45
C CYS A 283 18.59 -11.86 22.07
N GLY A 284 19.18 -11.37 23.17
CA GLY A 284 20.33 -11.98 23.82
C GLY A 284 21.65 -11.28 23.46
N ARG A 285 22.78 -11.85 23.89
CA ARG A 285 24.11 -11.30 23.57
C ARG A 285 24.41 -11.55 22.08
N VAL A 286 24.74 -10.48 21.34
CA VAL A 286 25.24 -10.59 19.97
C VAL A 286 26.54 -11.38 19.99
N THR A 287 26.53 -12.60 19.44
CA THR A 287 27.76 -13.34 19.16
C THR A 287 28.35 -12.80 17.87
N VAL A 288 28.98 -11.61 17.95
CA VAL A 288 29.81 -11.14 16.84
C VAL A 288 30.96 -12.13 16.70
N SER A 289 31.15 -12.69 15.51
CA SER A 289 32.25 -13.63 15.27
C SER A 289 33.57 -12.98 15.67
N CYS A 290 34.35 -13.64 16.52
CA CYS A 290 35.60 -13.08 17.02
C CYS A 290 36.53 -12.62 15.88
N SER A 291 36.51 -13.34 14.75
CA SER A 291 37.29 -13.00 13.56
C SER A 291 36.97 -11.65 12.91
N SER A 292 35.84 -10.99 13.25
CA SER A 292 35.53 -9.64 12.76
C SER A 292 36.27 -8.53 13.51
N PHE A 293 36.89 -8.82 14.66
CA PHE A 293 37.64 -7.82 15.43
C PHE A 293 39.09 -7.78 14.97
N THR A 294 39.49 -6.68 14.33
CA THR A 294 40.88 -6.40 13.95
C THR A 294 41.65 -5.63 15.04
N GLU A 295 40.97 -5.23 16.11
CA GLU A 295 41.59 -4.56 17.26
C GLU A 295 41.53 -5.44 18.52
N GLN A 296 42.67 -5.54 19.22
CA GLN A 296 42.81 -6.30 20.45
C GLN A 296 41.77 -5.90 21.52
N ARG A 297 41.52 -4.60 21.68
CA ARG A 297 40.60 -4.09 22.70
C ARG A 297 39.16 -4.53 22.44
N ALA A 298 38.72 -4.46 21.18
CA ALA A 298 37.40 -4.90 20.77
C ALA A 298 37.27 -6.43 20.85
N CYS A 299 38.32 -7.18 20.49
CA CYS A 299 38.38 -8.63 20.63
C CYS A 299 38.15 -9.09 22.08
N ILE A 300 38.95 -8.56 23.01
CA ILE A 300 38.90 -8.95 24.42
C ILE A 300 37.57 -8.51 25.07
N ALA A 301 37.07 -7.32 24.72
CA ALA A 301 35.80 -6.81 25.25
C ALA A 301 34.59 -7.69 24.89
N ASN A 302 34.69 -8.45 23.79
CA ASN A 302 33.63 -9.36 23.33
C ASN A 302 33.88 -10.83 23.73
N GLY A 303 34.79 -11.08 24.68
CA GLY A 303 35.00 -12.41 25.25
C GLY A 303 35.76 -13.37 24.33
N CYS A 304 36.52 -12.84 23.37
CA CYS A 304 37.32 -13.60 22.42
C CYS A 304 38.80 -13.66 22.83
N ASN A 305 39.56 -14.57 22.22
CA ASN A 305 41.00 -14.70 22.41
C ASN A 305 41.77 -13.91 21.35
N TRP A 306 42.64 -13.01 21.79
CA TRP A 306 43.60 -12.35 20.90
C TRP A 306 44.84 -13.23 20.77
N VAL A 307 45.01 -13.88 19.62
CA VAL A 307 46.03 -14.91 19.41
C VAL A 307 47.12 -14.38 18.49
N GLU A 308 48.38 -14.58 18.88
CA GLU A 308 49.53 -14.35 18.02
C GLU A 308 49.69 -15.54 17.07
N ILE A 309 49.72 -15.27 15.76
CA ILE A 309 50.02 -16.25 14.73
C ILE A 309 51.55 -16.32 14.58
N PRO A 310 52.18 -17.50 14.74
CA PRO A 310 53.61 -17.65 14.56
C PRO A 310 54.05 -17.27 13.14
N GLY A 311 54.99 -16.34 13.02
CA GLY A 311 55.52 -15.84 11.74
C GLY A 311 56.72 -14.92 11.91
N VAL A 312 57.34 -14.51 10.79
CA VAL A 312 58.52 -13.60 10.78
C VAL A 312 58.15 -12.19 11.29
N VAL A 313 56.87 -11.86 11.25
CA VAL A 313 56.27 -10.65 11.84
C VAL A 313 55.09 -11.13 12.68
N PRO A 314 54.93 -10.67 13.93
CA PRO A 314 53.79 -11.05 14.75
C PRO A 314 52.51 -10.50 14.10
N ILE A 315 51.69 -11.43 13.59
CA ILE A 315 50.35 -11.14 13.09
C ILE A 315 49.41 -11.59 14.19
N TYR A 316 48.47 -10.74 14.55
CA TYR A 316 47.47 -11.06 15.55
C TYR A 316 46.12 -11.20 14.89
N GLU A 317 45.34 -12.16 15.35
CA GLU A 317 43.94 -12.27 14.97
C GLU A 317 43.09 -12.61 16.20
N CYS A 318 41.83 -12.19 16.13
CA CYS A 318 40.86 -12.50 17.14
C CYS A 318 40.18 -13.83 16.83
N ARG A 319 40.26 -14.79 17.75
CA ARG A 319 39.67 -16.12 17.62
C ARG A 319 38.62 -16.36 18.70
N SER A 320 37.70 -17.26 18.42
CA SER A 320 36.78 -17.80 19.43
C SER A 320 37.58 -18.37 20.63
N PRO A 321 37.03 -18.28 21.86
CA PRO A 321 37.69 -18.77 23.06
C PRO A 321 38.11 -20.24 23.00
#